data_AF-A0AA47N185-F1
#
_entry.id   AF-A0AA47N185-F1
#
_cell.length_a   1.000
_cell.length_b   1.000
_cell.length_c   1.000
_cell.angle_alpha   90.00
_cell.angle_beta   90.00
_cell.angle_gamma   90.00
#
_symmetry.space_group_name_H-M   'P 1'
#
loop_
_entity.id
_entity.type
_entity.pdbx_description
1 polymer ?
#
loop_
_entity_poly.entity_id
_entity_poly.type
_entity_poly.pdbx_seq_one_letter_code
_entity_poly.pdbx_strand_id
1 'polypeptide(L)'
;MADHERAETDGNAGKDHKRAVKYTAKAIEEKLHKQMNARKRTLSRLTNKMKNIESLMENYDTAYIVEKDHLSDYSKLLSEFIQANNAICLLLQDDDEREADQLYWFLPNLVKCQSFLAKTEKWIVHVRRQAVTAPEEIIQGVRGVVKGSER
;
A
#
# COMPACT_ATOMS: atom_id res chain seq x y z
N MET A 1 13.89 20.39 -75.81
CA MET A 1 14.31 18.99 -75.55
C MET A 1 14.90 18.97 -74.16
N ALA A 2 14.55 17.93 -73.41
CA ALA A 2 14.67 17.84 -71.96
C ALA A 2 16.12 17.65 -71.51
N ASP A 3 16.54 18.45 -70.53
CA ASP A 3 17.66 18.11 -69.65
C ASP A 3 17.11 17.99 -68.23
N HIS A 4 17.06 16.75 -67.77
CA HIS A 4 16.58 16.30 -66.48
C HIS A 4 17.81 15.72 -65.75
N GLU A 5 18.48 16.50 -64.92
CA GLU A 5 19.52 16.01 -63.99
C GLU A 5 19.30 16.71 -62.64
N ARG A 6 18.56 16.06 -61.74
CA ARG A 6 19.05 15.22 -60.62
C ARG A 6 19.62 16.08 -59.49
N ALA A 7 18.71 16.54 -58.63
CA ALA A 7 19.05 17.07 -57.32
C ALA A 7 19.48 15.91 -56.41
N GLU A 8 20.78 15.80 -56.16
CA GLU A 8 21.32 14.99 -55.07
C GLU A 8 21.14 15.76 -53.75
N THR A 9 20.13 15.38 -52.97
CA THR A 9 20.06 15.76 -51.55
C THR A 9 20.78 14.68 -50.74
N ASP A 10 22.09 14.83 -50.58
CA ASP A 10 22.84 14.13 -49.55
C ASP A 10 23.01 15.06 -48.34
N GLY A 11 22.89 14.51 -47.12
CA GLY A 11 23.26 15.25 -45.92
C GLY A 11 22.34 15.12 -44.72
N ASN A 12 22.42 13.96 -44.07
CA ASN A 12 22.52 13.86 -42.61
C ASN A 12 21.26 14.15 -41.79
N ALA A 13 20.30 13.22 -41.84
CA ALA A 13 19.40 12.97 -40.71
C ALA A 13 20.25 12.49 -39.51
N GLY A 14 20.72 13.44 -38.71
CA GLY A 14 21.38 13.20 -37.43
C GLY A 14 20.45 12.39 -36.54
N LYS A 15 20.61 11.06 -36.58
CA LYS A 15 20.01 10.16 -35.60
C LYS A 15 20.64 10.49 -34.27
N ASP A 16 19.95 11.31 -33.48
CA ASP A 16 20.15 11.48 -32.05
C ASP A 16 19.97 10.12 -31.37
N HIS A 17 21.02 9.31 -31.42
CA HIS A 17 21.19 8.18 -30.53
C HIS A 17 21.44 8.79 -29.15
N LYS A 18 20.36 9.16 -28.45
CA LYS A 18 20.38 9.51 -27.04
C LYS A 18 21.15 8.39 -26.35
N ARG A 19 22.40 8.70 -25.99
CA ARG A 19 23.34 7.76 -25.37
C ARG A 19 22.65 7.20 -24.14
N ALA A 20 22.26 5.92 -24.20
CA ALA A 20 21.70 5.25 -23.04
C ALA A 20 22.76 5.30 -21.94
N VAL A 21 22.52 6.11 -20.91
CA VAL A 21 23.43 6.25 -19.77
C VAL A 21 23.39 4.91 -19.04
N LYS A 22 24.35 4.03 -19.34
CA LYS A 22 24.60 2.84 -18.54
C LYS A 22 25.16 3.33 -17.21
N TYR A 23 24.45 3.06 -16.12
CA TYR A 23 24.94 3.36 -14.78
C TYR A 23 26.27 2.65 -14.54
N THR A 24 27.21 3.33 -13.88
CA THR A 24 28.43 2.70 -13.39
C THR A 24 28.09 1.73 -12.26
N ALA A 25 28.93 0.73 -12.01
CA ALA A 25 28.72 -0.23 -10.92
C ALA A 25 28.47 0.48 -9.56
N LYS A 26 29.27 1.51 -9.26
CA LYS A 26 29.10 2.36 -8.08
C LYS A 26 27.74 3.06 -8.02
N ALA A 27 27.23 3.57 -9.15
CA ALA A 27 25.92 4.22 -9.18
C ALA A 27 24.77 3.21 -8.99
N ILE A 28 24.93 1.96 -9.43
CA ILE A 28 23.97 0.89 -9.16
C ILE A 28 23.96 0.55 -7.66
N GLU A 29 25.14 0.40 -7.06
CA GLU A 29 25.30 0.11 -5.63
C GLU A 29 24.69 1.21 -4.73
N GLU A 30 24.98 2.49 -5.01
CA GLU A 30 24.40 3.62 -4.29
C GLU A 30 22.87 3.64 -4.41
N LYS A 31 22.35 3.35 -5.60
CA LYS A 31 20.90 3.28 -5.86
C LYS A 31 20.28 2.10 -5.13
N LEU A 32 20.92 0.94 -5.11
CA LEU A 32 20.49 -0.25 -4.39
C LEU A 32 20.39 0.04 -2.89
N HIS A 33 21.45 0.59 -2.30
CA HIS A 33 21.48 0.98 -0.89
C HIS A 33 20.35 1.97 -0.55
N LYS A 34 20.09 2.97 -1.42
CA LYS A 34 18.98 3.91 -1.25
C LYS A 34 17.62 3.20 -1.24
N GLN A 35 17.41 2.23 -2.14
CA GLN A 35 16.15 1.47 -2.20
C GLN A 35 15.99 0.53 -1.01
N MET A 36 17.05 -0.17 -0.58
CA MET A 36 17.03 -1.01 0.63
C MET A 36 16.65 -0.19 1.86
N ASN A 37 17.20 1.02 2.01
CA ASN A 37 16.85 1.91 3.10
C ASN A 37 15.42 2.46 2.98
N ALA A 38 14.93 2.74 1.77
CA ALA A 38 13.54 3.11 1.56
C ALA A 38 12.59 1.97 1.99
N ARG A 39 12.87 0.74 1.56
CA ARG A 39 12.11 -0.46 1.95
C ARG A 39 12.07 -0.65 3.46
N LYS A 40 13.21 -0.52 4.15
CA LYS A 40 13.29 -0.60 5.62
C LYS A 40 12.47 0.50 6.32
N ARG A 41 12.57 1.75 5.85
CA ARG A 41 11.78 2.86 6.42
C ARG A 41 10.29 2.67 6.22
N THR A 42 9.86 2.22 5.05
CA THR A 42 8.44 1.94 4.78
C THR A 42 7.93 0.79 5.63
N LEU A 43 8.73 -0.27 5.84
CA LEU A 43 8.38 -1.34 6.78
C LEU A 43 8.20 -0.83 8.21
N SER A 44 9.07 0.06 8.68
CA SER A 44 8.91 0.69 10.00
C SER A 44 7.61 1.50 10.10
N ARG A 45 7.27 2.27 9.06
CA ARG A 45 5.99 3.01 8.98
C ARG A 45 4.79 2.06 8.99
N LEU A 46 4.86 0.93 8.27
CA LEU A 46 3.84 -0.12 8.29
C LEU A 46 3.65 -0.66 9.70
N THR A 47 4.72 -1.10 10.36
CA THR A 47 4.67 -1.65 11.71
C THR A 47 4.09 -0.65 12.72
N ASN A 48 4.43 0.63 12.61
CA ASN A 48 3.85 1.65 13.48
C ASN A 48 2.36 1.87 13.19
N LYS A 49 1.96 1.90 11.91
CA LYS A 49 0.53 2.02 11.54
C LYS A 49 -0.26 0.78 11.97
N MET A 50 0.32 -0.43 11.95
CA MET A 50 -0.29 -1.65 12.50
C MET A 50 -0.64 -1.44 13.98
N LYS A 51 0.33 -1.05 14.79
CA LYS A 51 0.12 -0.81 16.24
C LYS A 51 -0.98 0.23 16.49
N ASN A 52 -0.98 1.31 15.72
CA ASN A 52 -2.02 2.34 15.83
C ASN A 52 -3.41 1.78 15.50
N ILE A 53 -3.52 0.98 14.43
CA ILE A 53 -4.78 0.32 14.06
C ILE A 53 -5.21 -0.68 15.15
N GLU A 54 -4.31 -1.49 15.68
CA GLU A 54 -4.62 -2.45 16.75
C GLU A 54 -5.17 -1.75 17.99
N SER A 55 -4.56 -0.62 18.39
CA SER A 55 -5.08 0.18 19.50
C SER A 55 -6.49 0.71 19.24
N LEU A 56 -6.80 1.15 18.01
CA LEU A 56 -8.15 1.59 17.63
C LEU A 56 -9.15 0.42 17.62
N MET A 57 -8.69 -0.77 17.22
CA MET A 57 -9.52 -1.99 17.23
C MET A 57 -9.90 -2.43 18.65
N GLU A 58 -9.02 -2.21 19.63
CA GLU A 58 -9.25 -2.54 21.05
C GLU A 58 -10.20 -1.56 21.75
N ASN A 59 -10.11 -0.27 21.40
CA ASN A 59 -10.93 0.78 22.03
C ASN A 59 -12.36 0.88 21.45
N TYR A 60 -12.75 -0.04 20.56
CA TYR A 60 -14.02 -0.01 19.83
C TYR A 60 -14.31 1.34 19.15
N ASP A 61 -13.25 2.07 18.75
CA ASP A 61 -13.41 3.26 17.93
C ASP A 61 -14.12 2.89 16.63
N THR A 62 -14.89 3.83 16.07
CA THR A 62 -15.82 3.55 14.99
C THR A 62 -15.10 2.85 13.84
N ALA A 63 -15.45 1.59 13.54
CA ALA A 63 -14.83 0.80 12.46
C ALA A 63 -14.79 1.54 11.11
N TYR A 64 -15.67 2.53 10.94
CA TYR A 64 -15.63 3.52 9.86
C TYR A 64 -14.30 4.30 9.78
N ILE A 65 -13.80 4.87 10.89
CA ILE A 65 -12.53 5.63 10.94
C ILE A 65 -11.35 4.71 10.59
N VAL A 66 -11.33 3.51 11.17
CA VAL A 66 -10.29 2.51 10.86
C VAL A 66 -10.28 2.18 9.36
N GLU A 67 -11.45 1.94 8.76
CA GLU A 67 -11.56 1.64 7.34
C GLU A 67 -11.16 2.82 6.44
N LYS A 68 -11.71 4.01 6.69
CA LYS A 68 -11.56 5.17 5.79
C LYS A 68 -10.20 5.82 5.90
N ASP A 69 -9.72 6.01 7.12
CA ASP A 69 -8.55 6.85 7.35
C ASP A 69 -7.29 6.00 7.58
N HIS A 70 -7.41 4.88 8.29
CA HIS A 70 -6.23 4.11 8.67
C HIS A 70 -5.87 3.01 7.67
N LEU A 71 -6.84 2.25 7.16
CA LEU A 71 -6.59 1.19 6.19
C LEU A 71 -6.19 1.72 4.82
N SER A 72 -6.74 2.86 4.39
CA SER A 72 -6.33 3.52 3.14
C SER A 72 -4.86 3.90 3.17
N ASP A 73 -4.40 4.55 4.24
CA ASP A 73 -2.99 4.89 4.44
C ASP A 73 -2.09 3.65 4.54
N TYR A 74 -2.54 2.63 5.28
CA TYR A 74 -1.81 1.39 5.42
C TYR A 74 -1.61 0.69 4.06
N SER A 75 -2.64 0.68 3.22
CA SER A 75 -2.60 0.09 1.88
C SER A 75 -1.65 0.84 0.94
N LYS A 76 -1.58 2.18 1.06
CA LYS A 76 -0.58 3.01 0.35
C LYS A 76 0.84 2.64 0.80
N LEU A 77 1.08 2.55 2.11
CA LEU A 77 2.38 2.13 2.65
C LEU A 77 2.78 0.73 2.18
N LEU A 78 1.83 -0.21 2.12
CA LEU A 78 2.07 -1.57 1.64
C LEU A 78 2.47 -1.57 0.16
N SER A 79 1.79 -0.75 -0.64
CA SER A 79 2.12 -0.55 -2.05
C SER A 79 3.53 0.06 -2.22
N GLU A 80 3.87 1.08 -1.44
CA GLU A 80 5.22 1.67 -1.41
C GLU A 80 6.31 0.63 -1.03
N PHE A 81 6.01 -0.24 -0.07
CA PHE A 81 6.93 -1.30 0.37
C PHE A 81 7.20 -2.31 -0.75
N ILE A 82 6.15 -2.74 -1.46
CA ILE A 82 6.26 -3.63 -2.62
C ILE A 82 7.03 -2.95 -3.76
N GLN A 83 6.75 -1.68 -4.04
CA GLN A 83 7.44 -0.92 -5.09
C GLN A 83 8.94 -0.76 -4.79
N ALA A 84 9.30 -0.45 -3.54
CA ALA A 84 10.70 -0.38 -3.13
C ALA A 84 11.40 -1.73 -3.29
N ASN A 85 10.72 -2.84 -2.98
CA ASN A 85 11.24 -4.17 -3.22
C ASN A 85 11.44 -4.48 -4.71
N ASN A 86 10.46 -4.19 -5.55
CA ASN A 86 10.59 -4.39 -6.99
C ASN A 86 11.78 -3.61 -7.57
N ALA A 87 12.02 -2.39 -7.07
CA ALA A 87 13.20 -1.61 -7.44
C ALA A 87 14.53 -2.26 -7.00
N ILE A 88 14.56 -2.93 -5.83
CA ILE A 88 15.72 -3.71 -5.37
C ILE A 88 15.96 -4.92 -6.26
N CYS A 89 14.92 -5.68 -6.58
CA CYS A 89 15.02 -6.85 -7.46
C CYS A 89 15.56 -6.52 -8.86
N LEU A 90 15.27 -5.32 -9.37
CA LEU A 90 15.81 -4.82 -10.65
C LEU A 90 17.28 -4.39 -10.56
N LEU A 91 17.79 -4.12 -9.36
CA LEU A 91 19.16 -3.65 -9.13
C LEU A 91 20.10 -4.77 -8.68
N LEU A 92 19.57 -5.81 -8.03
CA LEU A 92 20.32 -7.04 -7.71
C LEU A 92 20.55 -7.84 -8.99
N GLN A 93 21.80 -7.89 -9.42
CA GLN A 93 22.23 -8.60 -10.62
C GLN A 93 22.47 -10.08 -10.37
N ASP A 94 22.84 -10.44 -9.15
CA ASP A 94 23.05 -11.82 -8.72
C ASP A 94 21.70 -12.44 -8.34
N ASP A 95 21.38 -13.57 -8.98
CA ASP A 95 20.10 -14.25 -8.81
C ASP A 95 20.00 -14.94 -7.44
N ASP A 96 21.12 -15.47 -6.92
CA ASP A 96 21.17 -16.15 -5.62
C ASP A 96 21.02 -15.14 -4.47
N GLU A 97 21.68 -13.98 -4.57
CA GLU A 97 21.50 -12.87 -3.62
C GLU A 97 20.06 -12.35 -3.62
N ARG A 98 19.48 -12.22 -4.82
CA ARG A 98 18.09 -11.79 -4.97
C ARG A 98 17.14 -12.81 -4.36
N GLU A 99 17.31 -14.09 -4.65
CA GLU A 99 16.48 -15.16 -4.08
C GLU A 99 16.58 -15.19 -2.55
N ALA A 100 17.79 -15.12 -2.00
CA ALA A 100 18.00 -15.09 -0.56
C ALA A 100 17.31 -13.88 0.10
N ASP A 101 17.44 -12.67 -0.47
CA ASP A 101 16.75 -11.47 0.02
C ASP A 101 15.22 -11.64 -0.01
N GLN A 102 14.68 -12.21 -1.09
CA GLN A 102 13.24 -12.43 -1.21
C GLN A 102 12.73 -13.46 -0.21
N LEU A 103 13.40 -14.61 -0.11
CA LEU A 103 12.97 -15.73 0.74
C LEU A 103 13.11 -15.42 2.23
N TYR A 104 14.23 -14.83 2.64
CA TYR A 104 14.55 -14.69 4.06
C TYR A 104 14.17 -13.32 4.64
N TRP A 105 14.01 -12.28 3.80
CA TRP A 105 13.70 -10.94 4.28
C TRP A 105 12.36 -10.41 3.76
N PHE A 106 12.17 -10.32 2.45
CA PHE A 106 10.99 -9.63 1.90
C PHE A 106 9.69 -10.40 2.12
N LEU A 107 9.62 -11.66 1.68
CA LEU A 107 8.39 -12.47 1.75
C LEU A 107 7.85 -12.62 3.18
N PRO A 108 8.67 -12.96 4.20
CA PRO A 108 8.18 -13.05 5.58
C PRO A 108 7.57 -11.74 6.08
N ASN A 109 8.14 -10.59 5.70
CA ASN A 109 7.60 -9.29 6.10
C ASN A 109 6.34 -8.91 5.31
N LEU A 110 6.28 -9.24 4.02
CA LEU A 110 5.08 -9.05 3.20
C LEU A 110 3.90 -9.86 3.74
N VAL A 111 4.12 -11.14 4.05
CA VAL A 111 3.08 -12.05 4.60
C VAL A 111 2.54 -11.50 5.92
N LYS A 112 3.40 -10.99 6.81
CA LYS A 112 2.96 -10.34 8.06
C LYS A 112 2.06 -9.13 7.76
N CYS A 113 2.46 -8.29 6.81
CA CYS A 113 1.69 -7.09 6.44
C CYS A 113 0.34 -7.41 5.82
N GLN A 114 0.27 -8.41 4.95
CA GLN A 114 -0.97 -8.86 4.30
C GLN A 114 -1.89 -9.59 5.29
N SER A 115 -1.34 -10.42 6.16
CA SER A 115 -2.09 -11.11 7.20
C SER A 115 -2.74 -10.12 8.16
N PHE A 116 -2.03 -9.04 8.51
CA PHE A 116 -2.58 -7.95 9.30
C PHE A 116 -3.75 -7.22 8.61
N LEU A 117 -3.61 -6.93 7.31
CA LEU A 117 -4.67 -6.31 6.52
C LEU A 117 -5.94 -7.17 6.54
N ALA A 118 -5.80 -8.46 6.23
CA ALA A 118 -6.91 -9.41 6.25
C ALA A 118 -7.56 -9.57 7.63
N LYS A 119 -6.77 -9.56 8.72
CA LYS A 119 -7.27 -9.55 10.11
C LYS A 119 -8.14 -8.31 10.35
N THR A 120 -7.68 -7.14 9.93
CA THR A 120 -8.36 -5.86 10.15
C THR A 120 -9.67 -5.79 9.35
N GLU A 121 -9.67 -6.21 8.09
CA GLU A 121 -10.87 -6.27 7.25
C GLU A 121 -11.94 -7.18 7.84
N LYS A 122 -11.55 -8.37 8.33
CA LYS A 122 -12.47 -9.29 9.02
C LYS A 122 -13.07 -8.67 10.26
N TRP A 123 -12.28 -7.94 11.04
CA TRP A 123 -12.76 -7.22 12.22
C TRP A 123 -13.78 -6.13 11.86
N ILE A 124 -13.51 -5.31 10.82
CA ILE A 124 -14.46 -4.28 10.35
C ILE A 124 -15.81 -4.90 9.98
N VAL A 125 -15.80 -5.99 9.21
CA VAL A 125 -17.02 -6.72 8.83
C VAL A 125 -17.77 -7.23 10.05
N HIS A 126 -17.05 -7.76 11.04
CA HIS A 126 -17.65 -8.26 12.28
C HIS A 126 -18.33 -7.14 13.09
N VAL A 127 -17.64 -6.02 13.33
CA VAL A 127 -18.17 -4.87 14.08
C VAL A 127 -19.41 -4.31 13.40
N ARG A 128 -19.41 -4.18 12.06
CA ARG A 128 -20.56 -3.71 11.30
C ARG A 128 -21.78 -4.62 11.43
N ARG A 129 -21.57 -5.94 11.42
CA ARG A 129 -22.67 -6.91 11.60
C ARG A 129 -23.30 -6.77 12.97
N GLN A 130 -22.48 -6.64 14.03
CA GLN A 130 -22.97 -6.44 15.39
C GLN A 130 -23.80 -5.16 15.52
N ALA A 131 -23.36 -4.06 14.90
CA ALA A 131 -24.10 -2.79 14.92
C ALA A 131 -25.48 -2.88 14.24
N VAL A 132 -25.63 -3.75 13.22
CA VAL A 132 -26.92 -3.98 12.54
C VAL A 132 -27.84 -4.91 13.33
N THR A 133 -27.28 -5.84 14.11
CA THR A 133 -28.05 -6.82 14.90
C THR A 133 -28.39 -6.37 16.32
N ALA A 134 -27.87 -5.23 16.79
CA ALA A 134 -28.26 -4.65 18.07
C ALA A 134 -29.72 -4.19 17.97
N PRO A 135 -30.68 -4.85 18.66
CA PRO A 135 -32.07 -4.40 18.66
C PRO A 135 -32.15 -3.05 19.37
N GLU A 136 -32.94 -2.13 18.82
CA GLU A 136 -33.47 -0.98 19.55
C GLU A 136 -34.41 -1.48 20.67
N GLU A 137 -33.87 -2.09 21.73
CA GLU A 137 -34.61 -2.30 22.96
C GLU A 137 -34.04 -1.38 24.03
N ILE A 138 -34.69 -0.23 24.19
CA ILE A 138 -35.25 0.33 25.44
C ILE A 138 -35.55 1.82 25.16
N ILE A 139 -36.72 2.10 24.56
CA ILE A 139 -37.41 3.37 24.81
C ILE A 139 -38.75 3.04 25.48
N GLN A 140 -38.66 2.98 26.81
CA GLN A 140 -39.70 3.38 27.76
C GLN A 140 -41.11 2.79 27.59
N GLY A 141 -41.25 1.55 28.03
CA GLY A 141 -42.45 1.12 28.74
C GLY A 141 -42.51 1.68 30.16
N VAL A 142 -42.65 3.01 30.36
CA VAL A 142 -43.27 3.61 31.56
C VAL A 142 -43.78 5.01 31.21
N ARG A 143 -45.00 5.12 30.67
CA ARG A 143 -45.86 6.25 31.02
C ARG A 143 -47.30 5.76 31.09
N GLY A 144 -47.78 5.70 32.33
CA GLY A 144 -48.96 4.99 32.75
C GLY A 144 -50.21 5.36 31.98
N VAL A 145 -51.02 4.32 31.79
CA VAL A 145 -52.46 4.39 31.69
C VAL A 145 -52.98 5.30 32.82
N VAL A 146 -53.40 6.52 32.48
CA VAL A 146 -54.35 7.27 33.32
C VAL A 146 -55.69 7.20 32.62
N LYS A 147 -56.41 6.11 32.89
CA LYS A 147 -57.87 6.06 32.74
C LYS A 147 -58.46 6.02 34.15
N GLY A 148 -59.08 7.13 34.52
CA GLY A 148 -60.38 7.13 35.18
C GLY A 148 -60.41 7.09 36.70
N SER A 149 -61.19 8.05 37.21
CA SER A 149 -62.17 7.88 38.28
C SER A 149 -61.77 8.35 39.67
N GLU A 150 -62.29 9.53 40.04
CA GLU A 150 -62.78 9.99 41.35
C GLU A 150 -63.22 11.46 41.14
N ARG A 151 -64.42 11.96 41.44
CA ARG A 151 -65.71 11.50 41.97
C ARG A 151 -66.79 12.41 41.38
#